data_AF-A0A0C9Z5W6-F1
#
_entry.id   AF-A0A0C9Z5W6-F1
#
_cell.length_a   1.000
_cell.length_b   1.000
_cell.length_c   1.000
_cell.angle_alpha   90.00
_cell.angle_beta   90.00
_cell.angle_gamma   90.00
#
_symmetry.space_group_name_H-M   'P 1'
#
loop_
_entity.id
_entity.type
_entity.pdbx_description
1 polymer ?
#
loop_
_entity_poly.entity_id
_entity_poly.type
_entity_poly.pdbx_seq_one_letter_code
_entity_poly.pdbx_strand_id
1 'polypeptide(L)'
;MSDQKQESVQALVNVGVKKDFAVKVVEQSGYTPSDIIKNPAKVLGDYWYKNVAVDFLDDAIAVNASELKQGLTALQFEDSIVNQAYAAAPRPDLLGHRDIFSWGLVVVEDRL
;
A
#
# COMPACT_ATOMS: atom_id res chain seq x y z
N MET A 1 20.05 -5.09 12.92
CA MET A 1 18.93 -4.13 12.74
C MET A 1 18.67 -3.51 14.10
N SER A 2 18.56 -2.18 14.23
CA SER A 2 18.15 -1.58 15.51
C SER A 2 16.70 -1.93 15.83
N ASP A 3 16.33 -2.00 17.11
CA ASP A 3 14.97 -2.35 17.56
C ASP A 3 13.91 -1.47 16.89
N GLN A 4 14.18 -0.17 16.78
CA GLN A 4 13.29 0.78 16.09
C GLN A 4 13.08 0.49 14.59
N LYS A 5 14.09 -0.05 13.89
CA LYS A 5 13.90 -0.46 12.49
C LYS A 5 13.02 -1.70 12.40
N GLN A 6 13.09 -2.62 13.36
CA GLN A 6 12.20 -3.79 13.40
C GLN A 6 10.76 -3.36 13.68
N GLU A 7 10.55 -2.43 14.62
CA GLU A 7 9.24 -1.84 14.89
C GLU A 7 8.66 -1.13 13.66
N SER A 8 9.48 -0.40 12.91
CA SER A 8 9.05 0.25 11.66
C SER A 8 8.60 -0.75 10.60
N VAL A 9 9.38 -1.82 10.41
CA VAL A 9 9.01 -2.91 9.49
C VAL A 9 7.71 -3.57 9.96
N GLN A 10 7.56 -3.81 11.26
CA GLN A 10 6.36 -4.43 11.81
C GLN A 10 5.13 -3.54 11.65
N ALA A 11 5.25 -2.22 11.82
CA ALA A 11 4.16 -1.28 11.59
C ALA A 11 3.63 -1.35 10.14
N LEU A 12 4.52 -1.46 9.16
CA LEU A 12 4.15 -1.64 7.76
C LEU A 12 3.54 -3.03 7.50
N VAL A 13 4.11 -4.09 8.09
CA VAL A 13 3.54 -5.45 7.97
C VAL A 13 2.13 -5.52 8.57
N ASN A 14 1.86 -4.83 9.68
CA ASN A 14 0.54 -4.81 10.32
C ASN A 14 -0.55 -4.21 9.42
N VAL A 15 -0.20 -3.27 8.54
CA VAL A 15 -1.12 -2.71 7.54
C VAL A 15 -1.20 -3.55 6.26
N GLY A 16 -0.56 -4.72 6.25
CA GLY A 16 -0.79 -5.75 5.24
C GLY A 16 0.16 -5.74 4.05
N VAL A 17 1.24 -4.95 4.08
CA VAL A 17 2.29 -5.05 3.05
C VAL A 17 3.26 -6.19 3.33
N LYS A 18 3.79 -6.79 2.27
CA LYS A 18 4.77 -7.88 2.35
C LYS A 18 6.02 -7.46 3.12
N LYS A 19 6.52 -8.33 3.98
CA LYS A 19 7.68 -8.04 4.85
C LYS A 19 8.91 -7.58 4.08
N ASP A 20 9.27 -8.24 2.98
CA ASP A 20 10.43 -7.87 2.18
C ASP A 20 10.28 -6.48 1.55
N PHE A 21 9.04 -6.09 1.22
CA PHE A 21 8.74 -4.75 0.75
C PHE A 21 8.79 -3.73 1.88
N ALA A 22 8.23 -4.05 3.06
CA ALA A 22 8.33 -3.20 4.24
C ALA A 22 9.78 -2.88 4.62
N VAL A 23 10.69 -3.85 4.53
CA VAL A 23 12.13 -3.63 4.73
C VAL A 23 12.66 -2.59 3.73
N LYS A 24 12.35 -2.74 2.44
CA LYS A 24 12.77 -1.78 1.41
C LYS A 24 12.23 -0.37 1.67
N VAL A 25 10.96 -0.25 2.05
CA VAL A 25 10.35 1.06 2.38
C VAL A 25 11.07 1.71 3.57
N VAL A 26 11.36 0.96 4.64
CA VAL A 26 12.11 1.49 5.79
C VAL A 26 13.52 1.94 5.39
N GLU A 27 14.16 1.26 4.44
CA GLU A 27 15.52 1.59 3.99
C GLU A 27 15.58 2.77 3.02
N GLN A 28 14.55 2.99 2.21
CA GLN A 28 14.60 3.90 1.05
C GLN A 28 13.63 5.09 1.14
N SER A 29 12.68 5.08 2.07
CA SER A 29 11.65 6.13 2.18
C SER A 29 12.19 7.47 2.69
N GLY A 30 13.35 7.47 3.37
CA GLY A 30 13.92 8.67 4.00
C GLY A 30 13.20 9.13 5.27
N TYR A 31 12.19 8.38 5.73
CA TYR A 31 11.46 8.64 6.96
C TYR A 31 12.18 8.09 8.20
N THR A 32 11.98 8.75 9.34
CA THR A 32 12.46 8.20 10.61
C THR A 32 11.55 7.05 11.06
N PRO A 33 12.06 6.11 11.87
CA PRO A 33 11.22 5.05 12.46
C PRO A 33 9.93 5.56 13.11
N SER A 34 10.02 6.70 13.80
CA SER A 34 8.86 7.30 14.46
C SER A 34 7.81 7.80 13.47
N ASP A 35 8.20 8.33 12.31
CA ASP A 35 7.26 8.77 11.28
C ASP A 35 6.51 7.59 10.68
N ILE A 36 7.22 6.49 10.43
CA ILE A 36 6.67 5.25 9.86
C ILE A 36 5.64 4.65 10.81
N ILE A 37 5.93 4.58 12.11
CA ILE A 37 5.01 4.06 13.11
C ILE A 37 3.78 4.96 13.25
N LYS A 38 3.96 6.28 13.22
CA LYS A 38 2.88 7.24 13.43
C LYS A 38 1.93 7.35 12.24
N ASN A 39 2.43 7.23 11.02
CA ASN A 39 1.62 7.39 9.81
C ASN A 39 2.13 6.51 8.65
N PRO A 40 1.93 5.19 8.73
CA PRO A 40 2.40 4.27 7.69
C PRO A 40 1.68 4.50 6.35
N ALA A 41 0.42 4.97 6.35
CA ALA A 41 -0.32 5.31 5.14
C ALA A 41 0.39 6.41 4.33
N LYS A 42 0.77 7.51 4.99
CA LYS A 42 1.51 8.59 4.33
C LYS A 42 2.86 8.10 3.79
N VAL A 43 3.60 7.32 4.58
CA VAL A 43 4.92 6.81 4.16
C VAL A 43 4.79 5.91 2.93
N LEU A 44 3.84 4.98 2.93
CA LEU A 44 3.58 4.09 1.79
C LEU A 44 3.13 4.89 0.56
N GLY A 45 2.20 5.82 0.74
CA GLY A 45 1.74 6.73 -0.33
C GLY A 45 2.91 7.44 -0.98
N ASP A 46 3.69 8.20 -0.21
CA ASP A 46 4.84 8.95 -0.73
C ASP A 46 5.88 8.05 -1.38
N TYR A 47 6.13 6.87 -0.79
CA TYR A 47 7.05 5.89 -1.36
C TYR A 47 6.55 5.40 -2.72
N TRP A 48 5.28 5.03 -2.82
CA TRP A 48 4.68 4.55 -4.06
C TRP A 48 4.70 5.62 -5.15
N TYR A 49 4.26 6.84 -4.85
CA TYR A 49 4.28 7.95 -5.82
C TYR A 49 5.69 8.30 -6.31
N LYS A 50 6.72 8.10 -5.46
CA LYS A 50 8.11 8.36 -5.84
C LYS A 50 8.76 7.24 -6.64
N ASN A 51 8.40 5.98 -6.37
CA ASN A 51 9.14 4.81 -6.85
C ASN A 51 8.37 3.93 -7.85
N VAL A 52 7.05 4.09 -7.97
CA VAL A 52 6.27 3.44 -9.02
C VAL A 52 6.25 4.37 -10.23
N ALA A 53 6.62 3.83 -11.40
CA ALA A 53 6.78 4.61 -12.62
C ALA A 53 5.49 5.37 -12.97
N VAL A 54 5.65 6.59 -13.48
CA VAL A 54 4.55 7.47 -13.92
C VAL A 54 3.70 6.83 -15.02
N ASP A 55 4.26 5.92 -15.82
CA ASP A 55 3.49 5.15 -16.81
C ASP A 55 2.45 4.21 -16.16
N PHE A 56 2.65 3.84 -14.89
CA PHE A 56 1.65 3.13 -14.10
C PHE A 56 0.57 4.09 -13.59
N LEU A 57 0.85 5.39 -13.41
CA LEU A 57 -0.07 6.39 -12.85
C LEU A 57 -1.17 6.81 -13.82
N ASP A 58 -0.88 6.94 -15.12
CA ASP A 58 -1.86 7.38 -16.11
C ASP A 58 -2.93 6.30 -16.41
N ASP A 59 -2.61 5.02 -16.19
CA ASP A 59 -3.51 3.86 -16.41
C ASP A 59 -3.91 3.13 -15.12
N ALA A 60 -3.50 3.59 -13.93
CA ALA A 60 -3.81 2.92 -12.65
C ALA A 60 -5.24 3.17 -12.14
N ILE A 61 -6.21 3.50 -12.99
CA ILE A 61 -7.61 3.46 -12.55
C ILE A 61 -8.05 2.00 -12.59
N ALA A 62 -8.34 1.41 -11.42
CA ALA A 62 -9.02 0.12 -11.42
C ALA A 62 -10.45 0.34 -11.93
N VAL A 63 -10.80 -0.15 -13.11
CA VAL A 63 -12.19 -0.10 -13.59
C VAL A 63 -12.94 -1.40 -13.32
N ASN A 64 -12.21 -2.45 -12.94
CA ASN A 64 -12.79 -3.72 -12.50
C ASN A 64 -11.99 -4.36 -11.36
N ALA A 65 -12.58 -5.40 -10.79
CA ALA A 65 -12.04 -6.05 -9.61
C ALA A 65 -10.76 -6.88 -9.90
N SER A 66 -10.52 -7.29 -11.16
CA SER A 66 -9.28 -7.93 -11.58
C SER A 66 -8.12 -6.93 -11.58
N GLU A 67 -8.33 -5.72 -12.09
CA GLU A 67 -7.33 -4.64 -12.08
C GLU A 67 -7.04 -4.16 -10.67
N LEU A 68 -8.07 -4.02 -9.81
CA LEU A 68 -7.85 -3.71 -8.39
C LEU A 68 -6.94 -4.78 -7.74
N LYS A 69 -7.22 -6.06 -8.01
CA LYS A 69 -6.39 -7.17 -7.52
C LYS A 69 -4.95 -7.05 -8.02
N GLN A 70 -4.75 -6.85 -9.32
CA GLN A 70 -3.41 -6.71 -9.91
C GLN A 70 -2.66 -5.51 -9.35
N GLY A 71 -3.34 -4.38 -9.19
CA GLY A 71 -2.78 -3.16 -8.62
C GLY A 71 -2.35 -3.32 -7.17
N LEU A 72 -3.20 -3.88 -6.30
CA LEU A 72 -2.84 -4.16 -4.91
C LEU A 72 -1.69 -5.17 -4.81
N THR A 73 -1.64 -6.18 -5.69
CA THR A 73 -0.49 -7.08 -5.80
C THR A 73 0.77 -6.34 -6.24
N ALA A 74 0.68 -5.40 -7.17
CA ALA A 74 1.81 -4.57 -7.63
C ALA A 74 2.35 -3.68 -6.50
N LEU A 75 1.45 -3.13 -5.65
CA LEU A 75 1.79 -2.41 -4.42
C LEU A 75 2.37 -3.29 -3.30
N GLN A 76 2.53 -4.59 -3.56
CA GLN A 76 3.12 -5.58 -2.64
C GLN A 76 2.28 -5.83 -1.38
N PHE A 77 0.96 -5.75 -1.45
CA PHE A 77 0.08 -6.26 -0.39
C PHE A 77 0.12 -7.79 -0.30
N GLU A 78 -0.03 -8.31 0.92
CA GLU A 78 -0.22 -9.74 1.18
C GLU A 78 -1.50 -10.26 0.52
N ASP A 79 -1.47 -11.49 0.02
CA ASP A 79 -2.57 -12.05 -0.80
C ASP A 79 -3.90 -12.10 -0.02
N SER A 80 -3.85 -12.32 1.30
CA SER A 80 -5.02 -12.29 2.18
C SER A 80 -5.69 -10.91 2.22
N ILE A 81 -4.89 -9.84 2.18
CA ILE A 81 -5.32 -8.45 2.19
C ILE A 81 -5.92 -8.10 0.85
N VAL A 82 -5.27 -8.51 -0.24
CA VAL A 82 -5.77 -8.34 -1.60
C VAL A 82 -7.13 -9.01 -1.77
N ASN A 83 -7.28 -10.24 -1.28
CA ASN A 83 -8.55 -10.98 -1.36
C ASN A 83 -9.65 -10.35 -0.48
N GLN A 84 -9.30 -9.82 0.70
CA GLN A 84 -10.23 -9.09 1.57
C GLN A 84 -10.66 -7.76 0.95
N ALA A 85 -9.72 -6.96 0.45
CA ALA A 85 -10.00 -5.69 -0.21
C ALA A 85 -10.89 -5.89 -1.45
N TYR A 86 -10.62 -6.95 -2.23
CA TYR A 86 -11.48 -7.36 -3.33
C TYR A 86 -12.90 -7.73 -2.89
N ALA A 87 -13.04 -8.53 -1.83
CA ALA A 87 -14.35 -8.94 -1.34
C ALA A 87 -15.13 -7.79 -0.68
N ALA A 88 -14.40 -6.84 -0.10
CA ALA A 88 -14.94 -5.65 0.53
C ALA A 88 -15.30 -4.57 -0.47
N ALA A 89 -14.62 -4.49 -1.63
CA ALA A 89 -14.83 -3.49 -2.68
C ALA A 89 -16.31 -3.46 -3.10
N PRO A 90 -17.10 -2.53 -2.56
CA PRO A 90 -18.52 -2.51 -2.78
C PRO A 90 -18.76 -1.54 -3.91
N ARG A 91 -19.32 -2.07 -4.99
CA ARG A 91 -19.87 -1.38 -6.15
C ARG A 91 -18.83 -0.99 -7.24
N PRO A 92 -19.02 -1.49 -8.47
CA PRO A 92 -18.21 -1.16 -9.64
C PRO A 92 -18.14 0.34 -9.97
N ASP A 93 -19.07 1.16 -9.45
CA ASP A 93 -19.10 2.62 -9.66
C ASP A 93 -17.95 3.34 -8.95
N LEU A 94 -17.47 2.85 -7.80
CA LEU A 94 -16.34 3.46 -7.08
C LEU A 94 -14.97 3.09 -7.65
N LEU A 95 -14.90 1.99 -8.41
CA LEU A 95 -13.66 1.53 -9.03
C LEU A 95 -13.18 2.59 -10.04
N GLY A 96 -14.01 3.00 -10.99
CA GLY A 96 -13.66 3.97 -12.03
C GLY A 96 -13.38 5.41 -11.58
N HIS A 97 -13.42 5.69 -10.27
CA HIS A 97 -13.22 7.04 -9.70
C HIS A 97 -11.99 7.16 -8.80
N ARG A 98 -11.26 6.06 -8.55
CA ARG A 98 -10.05 6.07 -7.72
C ARG A 98 -8.94 5.28 -8.40
N ASP A 99 -7.74 5.85 -8.39
CA ASP A 99 -6.55 5.11 -8.80
C ASP A 99 -6.17 4.01 -7.77
N ILE A 100 -5.30 3.09 -8.19
CA ILE A 100 -4.81 1.97 -7.39
C ILE A 100 -4.11 2.43 -6.11
N PHE A 101 -3.40 3.56 -6.11
CA PHE A 101 -2.72 4.07 -4.92
C PHE A 101 -3.73 4.55 -3.89
N SER A 102 -4.75 5.29 -4.34
CA SER A 102 -5.88 5.72 -3.51
C SER A 102 -6.61 4.51 -2.90
N TRP A 103 -6.78 3.42 -3.65
CA TRP A 103 -7.30 2.16 -3.09
C TRP A 103 -6.34 1.50 -2.10
N GLY A 104 -5.05 1.45 -2.40
CA GLY A 104 -4.04 0.96 -1.47
C GLY A 104 -4.03 1.72 -0.14
N LEU A 105 -4.20 3.04 -0.18
CA LEU A 105 -4.28 3.87 1.02
C LEU A 105 -5.54 3.59 1.84
N VAL A 106 -6.70 3.41 1.21
CA VAL A 106 -7.93 2.98 1.91
C VAL A 106 -7.71 1.66 2.65
N VAL A 107 -7.09 0.68 1.99
CA VAL A 107 -6.79 -0.62 2.58
C VAL A 107 -5.85 -0.51 3.79
N VAL A 108 -4.91 0.44 3.76
CA VAL A 108 -4.01 0.72 4.90
C VAL A 108 -4.76 1.42 6.02
N GLU A 109 -5.56 2.45 5.70
CA GLU A 109 -6.33 3.23 6.68
C GLU A 109 -7.36 2.38 7.44
N ASP A 110 -8.01 1.42 6.77
CA ASP A 110 -8.92 0.45 7.39
C ASP A 110 -8.24 -0.47 8.43
N ARG A 111 -6.91 -0.42 8.54
CA ARG A 111 -6.09 -1.28 9.42
C ARG A 111 -5.35 -0.53 10.53
N LEU A 112 -5.51 0.80 10.60
CA LEU A 112 -4.97 1.66 11.65
C LEU A 112 -5.94 1.77 12.83
#